data_AF-A0A6A5GKG1-F1
#
_entry.id   AF-A0A6A5GKG1-F1
#
_cell.length_a   1.000
_cell.length_b   1.000
_cell.length_c   1.000
_cell.angle_alpha   90.00
_cell.angle_beta   90.00
_cell.angle_gamma   90.00
#
_symmetry.space_group_name_H-M   'P 1'
#
loop_
_entity.id
_entity.type
_entity.pdbx_description
1 polymer ?
#
loop_
_entity_poly.entity_id
_entity_poly.type
_entity_poly.pdbx_seq_one_letter_code
_entity_poly.pdbx_strand_id
1 'polypeptide(L)'
;MLYKIFLGQPFLDPVLYNCTGTEIHVDRHLVLGILYFSMGFMAQIFYLFVLKTFWFHEPFWEHACYRIMFFLGIPDMLSLIVCAEFAGIWSILGLHPCYNMKFAVFSGCLVFGTWHMSCFYVLILAFNRSCELVVPKFG
;
A
#
# COMPACT_ATOMS: atom_id res chain seq x y z
N MET A 1 20.38 5.34 -6.67
CA MET A 1 19.25 4.43 -6.99
C MET A 1 18.64 4.76 -8.35
N LEU A 2 18.21 6.00 -8.60
CA LEU A 2 17.77 6.49 -9.93
C LEU A 2 18.82 6.32 -11.05
N TYR A 3 20.11 6.48 -10.74
CA TYR A 3 21.23 6.32 -11.70
C TYR A 3 21.31 4.93 -12.36
N LYS A 4 20.96 3.85 -11.65
CA LYS A 4 21.03 2.48 -12.20
C LYS A 4 19.92 2.19 -13.22
N ILE A 5 18.79 2.91 -13.14
CA ILE A 5 17.65 2.79 -14.06
C ILE A 5 18.01 3.35 -15.45
N PHE A 6 18.78 4.44 -15.51
CA PHE A 6 19.18 5.07 -16.78
C PHE A 6 20.28 4.32 -17.55
N LEU A 7 21.02 3.42 -16.90
CA LEU A 7 22.14 2.68 -17.51
C LEU A 7 21.79 1.26 -17.99
N GLY A 8 20.51 0.87 -17.96
CA GLY A 8 20.08 -0.46 -18.43
C GLY A 8 20.71 -1.63 -17.67
N GLN A 9 21.27 -1.39 -16.49
CA GLN A 9 21.80 -2.44 -15.62
C GLN A 9 20.63 -3.20 -14.97
N PRO A 10 20.72 -4.52 -14.78
CA PRO A 10 19.71 -5.24 -14.02
C PRO A 10 19.59 -4.61 -12.63
N PHE A 11 18.38 -4.16 -12.30
CA PHE A 11 18.06 -3.44 -11.06
C PHE A 11 18.33 -4.29 -9.80
N LEU A 12 18.40 -5.61 -9.96
CA LEU A 12 18.70 -6.56 -8.90
C LEU A 12 20.09 -7.17 -9.09
N ASP A 13 20.90 -7.13 -8.02
CA ASP A 13 22.14 -7.89 -7.95
C ASP A 13 21.84 -9.39 -8.09
N PRO A 14 22.44 -10.09 -9.07
CA PRO A 14 22.09 -11.48 -9.39
C PRO A 14 22.40 -12.46 -8.26
N VAL A 15 23.36 -12.12 -7.40
CA VAL A 15 23.71 -12.90 -6.20
C VAL A 15 22.61 -12.85 -5.15
N LEU A 16 21.98 -11.69 -4.95
CA LEU A 16 20.90 -11.51 -3.99
C LEU A 16 19.59 -12.11 -4.52
N TYR A 17 19.34 -11.98 -5.83
CA TYR A 17 18.16 -12.55 -6.48
C TYR A 17 18.16 -14.08 -6.52
N ASN A 18 19.33 -14.71 -6.69
CA ASN A 18 19.48 -16.17 -6.74
C ASN A 18 19.64 -16.83 -5.37
N CYS A 19 19.70 -16.05 -4.28
CA CYS A 19 19.82 -16.54 -2.90
C CYS A 19 20.93 -17.60 -2.70
N THR A 20 22.01 -17.52 -3.48
CA THR A 20 23.06 -18.56 -3.60
C THR A 20 24.01 -18.64 -2.40
N GLY A 21 23.74 -17.92 -1.31
CA GLY A 21 24.59 -17.88 -0.10
C GLY A 21 23.84 -17.57 1.19
N THR A 22 22.52 -17.70 1.19
CA THR A 22 21.67 -17.52 2.39
C THR A 22 21.12 -18.88 2.82
N GLU A 23 21.48 -19.34 4.02
CA GLU A 23 20.79 -20.48 4.64
C GLU A 23 19.34 -20.07 4.91
N ILE A 24 18.38 -20.83 4.38
CA ILE A 24 16.95 -20.58 4.58
C ILE A 24 16.61 -21.05 5.99
N HIS A 25 16.85 -20.21 6.98
CA HIS A 25 16.36 -20.43 8.32
C HIS A 25 14.92 -19.96 8.43
N VAL A 26 14.06 -20.85 8.92
CA VAL A 26 12.65 -20.56 9.18
C VAL A 26 12.54 -19.98 10.58
N ASP A 27 12.74 -18.66 10.70
CA ASP A 27 12.50 -17.94 11.95
C ASP A 27 11.07 -17.42 12.00
N ARG A 28 10.27 -18.00 12.90
CA ARG A 28 8.86 -17.66 13.06
C ARG A 28 8.69 -16.53 14.07
N HIS A 29 8.33 -15.35 13.58
CA HIS A 29 7.96 -14.21 14.42
C HIS A 29 6.45 -14.16 14.62
N LEU A 30 5.94 -15.14 15.35
CA LEU A 30 4.50 -15.42 15.46
C LEU A 30 3.70 -14.24 16.04
N VAL A 31 4.25 -13.57 17.07
CA VAL A 31 3.64 -12.37 17.67
C VAL A 31 3.56 -11.22 16.68
N LEU A 32 4.66 -10.97 15.95
CA LEU A 32 4.73 -9.90 14.97
C LEU A 32 3.70 -10.13 13.86
N GLY A 33 3.67 -11.34 13.30
CA GLY A 33 2.75 -11.71 12.23
C GLY A 33 1.27 -11.60 12.63
N ILE A 34 0.89 -12.01 13.84
CA ILE A 34 -0.48 -11.86 14.36
C ILE A 34 -0.86 -10.38 14.51
N LEU A 35 0.05 -9.55 15.04
CA LEU A 35 -0.20 -8.13 15.20
C LEU A 35 -0.40 -7.43 13.85
N TYR A 36 0.48 -7.69 12.87
CA TYR A 36 0.33 -7.13 11.52
C TYR A 36 -0.97 -7.56 10.85
N PHE A 37 -1.29 -8.86 10.90
CA PHE A 37 -2.51 -9.38 10.28
C PHE A 37 -3.77 -8.80 10.93
N SER A 38 -3.84 -8.78 12.26
CA SER A 38 -5.00 -8.26 12.99
C SER A 38 -5.22 -6.76 12.79
N MET A 39 -4.15 -5.95 12.83
CA MET A 39 -4.23 -4.51 12.59
C MET A 39 -4.63 -4.21 11.14
N GLY A 40 -4.06 -4.91 10.17
CA GLY A 40 -4.40 -4.79 8.75
C GLY A 40 -5.87 -5.11 8.49
N PHE A 41 -6.34 -6.25 9.01
CA PHE A 41 -7.72 -6.69 8.86
C PHE A 41 -8.73 -5.72 9.50
N MET A 42 -8.41 -5.22 10.70
CA MET A 42 -9.25 -4.22 11.38
C MET A 42 -9.32 -2.91 10.59
N ALA A 43 -8.18 -2.42 10.08
CA ALA A 43 -8.15 -1.23 9.24
C ALA A 43 -8.97 -1.44 7.95
N GLN A 44 -8.85 -2.60 7.31
CA GLN A 44 -9.61 -2.94 6.10
C GLN A 44 -11.12 -2.87 6.33
N ILE A 45 -11.62 -3.37 7.47
CA ILE A 45 -13.04 -3.27 7.82
C ILE A 45 -13.48 -1.81 7.92
N PHE A 46 -12.68 -0.95 8.56
CA PHE A 46 -12.99 0.47 8.67
C PHE A 46 -13.02 1.16 7.30
N TYR A 47 -12.04 0.89 6.42
CA TYR A 47 -12.03 1.43 5.06
C TYR A 47 -13.25 0.98 4.26
N LEU A 48 -13.62 -0.29 4.34
CA LEU A 48 -14.82 -0.81 3.66
C LEU A 48 -16.10 -0.13 4.16
N PHE A 49 -16.21 0.12 5.47
CA PHE A 49 -17.36 0.82 6.04
C PHE A 49 -17.46 2.27 5.54
N VAL A 50 -16.33 2.98 5.50
CA VAL A 50 -16.25 4.36 5.00
C VAL A 50 -16.58 4.43 3.51
N LEU A 51 -15.97 3.57 2.68
CA LEU A 51 -16.22 3.55 1.24
C LEU A 51 -17.64 3.13 0.91
N LYS A 52 -18.21 2.17 1.65
CA LYS A 52 -19.62 1.83 1.55
C LYS A 52 -20.50 3.05 1.82
N THR A 53 -20.21 3.79 2.88
CA THR A 53 -20.99 4.99 3.23
C THR A 53 -20.97 6.03 2.09
N PHE A 54 -19.79 6.28 1.50
CA PHE A 54 -19.68 7.18 0.35
C PHE A 54 -20.41 6.68 -0.90
N TRP A 55 -20.43 5.36 -1.13
CA TRP A 55 -21.11 4.78 -2.29
C TRP A 55 -22.65 4.89 -2.19
N PHE A 56 -23.21 4.68 -0.99
CA PHE A 56 -24.67 4.66 -0.80
C PHE A 56 -25.30 6.05 -0.63
N HIS A 57 -24.52 7.07 -0.30
CA HIS A 57 -25.02 8.43 -0.13
C HIS A 57 -24.65 9.30 -1.34
N GLU A 58 -25.58 9.39 -2.31
CA GLU A 58 -25.47 10.22 -3.51
C GLU A 58 -25.09 11.70 -3.29
N PRO A 59 -25.58 12.43 -2.26
CA PRO A 59 -25.22 13.85 -2.10
C PRO A 59 -23.73 14.08 -1.80
N PHE A 60 -22.97 13.07 -1.38
CA PHE A 60 -21.52 13.24 -1.19
C PHE A 60 -20.73 13.28 -2.49
N TRP A 61 -21.27 12.77 -3.60
CA TRP A 61 -20.59 12.83 -4.90
C TRP A 61 -20.59 14.22 -5.52
N GLU A 62 -21.41 15.14 -5.00
CA GLU A 62 -21.47 16.53 -5.46
C GLU A 62 -20.18 17.29 -5.11
N HIS A 63 -19.60 17.02 -3.94
CA HIS A 63 -18.37 17.68 -3.51
C HIS A 63 -17.11 16.96 -4.00
N ALA A 64 -16.21 17.71 -4.64
CA ALA A 64 -14.93 17.19 -5.15
C ALA A 64 -14.07 16.52 -4.05
N CYS A 65 -14.11 17.03 -2.82
CA CYS A 65 -13.38 16.46 -1.69
C CYS A 65 -13.75 15.00 -1.42
N TYR A 66 -15.04 14.67 -1.33
CA TYR A 66 -15.47 13.30 -1.00
C TYR A 66 -15.15 12.33 -2.13
N ARG A 67 -15.20 12.79 -3.39
CA ARG A 67 -14.75 12.01 -4.54
C ARG A 67 -13.26 11.67 -4.42
N ILE A 68 -12.42 12.65 -4.10
CA ILE A 68 -10.98 12.43 -3.91
C ILE A 68 -10.73 11.46 -2.74
N MET A 69 -11.44 11.61 -1.61
CA MET A 69 -11.33 10.70 -0.46
C MET A 69 -11.73 9.26 -0.80
N PHE A 70 -12.76 9.07 -1.62
CA PHE A 70 -13.15 7.75 -2.11
C PHE A 70 -12.04 7.11 -2.96
N PHE A 71 -11.45 7.87 -3.89
CA PHE A 71 -10.35 7.37 -4.72
C PHE A 71 -9.06 7.13 -3.94
N LEU A 72 -8.83 7.86 -2.85
CA LEU A 72 -7.70 7.63 -1.93
C LEU A 72 -7.83 6.31 -1.15
N GLY A 73 -9.06 5.93 -0.76
CA GLY A 73 -9.28 4.70 0.00
C GLY A 73 -8.94 3.41 -0.76
N ILE A 74 -9.01 3.42 -2.10
CA ILE A 74 -8.72 2.26 -2.95
C ILE A 74 -7.22 1.84 -2.88
N PRO A 75 -6.24 2.72 -3.19
CA PRO A 75 -4.82 2.37 -3.07
C PRO A 75 -4.41 2.11 -1.62
N ASP A 76 -5.00 2.78 -0.62
CA ASP A 76 -4.75 2.50 0.79
C ASP A 76 -5.12 1.05 1.15
N MET A 77 -6.32 0.60 0.77
CA MET A 77 -6.75 -0.78 0.97
C MET A 77 -5.85 -1.79 0.26
N LEU A 78 -5.48 -1.53 -1.00
CA LEU A 78 -4.56 -2.38 -1.75
C LEU A 78 -3.19 -2.48 -1.06
N SER A 79 -2.69 -1.35 -0.53
CA SER A 79 -1.42 -1.31 0.19
C SER A 79 -1.49 -2.11 1.50
N LEU A 80 -2.60 -2.03 2.24
CA LEU A 80 -2.81 -2.76 3.50
C LEU A 80 -2.87 -4.27 3.30
N ILE A 81 -3.55 -4.74 2.25
CA ILE A 81 -3.62 -6.18 1.94
C ILE A 81 -2.20 -6.73 1.73
N VAL A 82 -1.37 -6.05 0.94
CA VAL A 82 -0.03 -6.55 0.61
C VAL A 82 0.97 -6.32 1.75
N CYS A 83 0.92 -5.16 2.42
CA CYS A 83 1.90 -4.77 3.43
C CYS A 83 1.61 -5.35 4.83
N ALA A 84 0.33 -5.57 5.18
CA ALA A 84 -0.06 -6.06 6.50
C ALA A 84 -0.53 -7.52 6.46
N GLU A 85 -1.49 -7.87 5.60
CA GLU A 85 -2.05 -9.24 5.59
C GLU A 85 -1.07 -10.25 5.01
N PHE A 86 -0.57 -10.03 3.78
CA PHE A 86 0.40 -10.93 3.15
C PHE A 86 1.71 -11.02 3.94
N ALA A 87 2.24 -9.87 4.40
CA ALA A 87 3.45 -9.85 5.22
C ALA A 87 3.24 -10.53 6.58
N GLY A 88 2.07 -10.35 7.20
CA GLY A 88 1.69 -11.03 8.44
C GLY A 88 1.65 -12.54 8.27
N ILE A 89 1.00 -13.04 7.21
CA ILE A 89 0.97 -14.48 6.88
C ILE A 89 2.37 -15.04 6.66
N TRP A 90 3.22 -14.33 5.92
CA TRP A 90 4.62 -14.72 5.71
C TRP A 90 5.40 -14.77 7.03
N SER A 91 5.20 -13.81 7.91
CA SER A 91 5.82 -13.76 9.24
C SER A 91 5.38 -14.92 10.15
N ILE A 92 4.10 -15.31 10.10
CA ILE A 92 3.55 -16.46 10.86
C ILE A 92 4.14 -17.78 10.35
N LEU A 93 4.23 -17.93 9.01
CA LEU A 93 4.79 -19.13 8.39
C LEU A 93 6.33 -19.20 8.50
N GLY A 94 6.99 -18.08 8.82
CA GLY A 94 8.45 -17.96 8.83
C GLY A 94 9.05 -18.03 7.43
N LEU A 95 8.30 -17.56 6.42
CA LEU A 95 8.72 -17.60 5.02
C LEU A 95 9.67 -16.44 4.71
N HIS A 96 10.84 -16.76 4.20
CA HIS A 96 11.81 -15.77 3.74
C HIS A 96 11.53 -15.37 2.27
N PRO A 97 11.83 -14.13 1.85
CA PRO A 97 11.70 -13.69 0.45
C PRO A 97 12.36 -14.60 -0.59
N CYS A 98 13.41 -15.32 -0.19
CA CYS A 98 14.12 -16.28 -1.03
C CYS A 98 13.27 -17.49 -1.46
N TYR A 99 12.14 -17.78 -0.80
CA TYR A 99 11.26 -18.86 -1.21
C TYR A 99 10.54 -18.57 -2.54
N ASN A 100 10.18 -17.30 -2.76
CA ASN A 100 9.64 -16.83 -4.03
C ASN A 100 10.03 -15.36 -4.27
N MET A 101 11.25 -15.16 -4.77
CA MET A 101 11.81 -13.82 -4.99
C MET A 101 10.99 -12.98 -5.98
N LYS A 102 10.42 -13.61 -7.02
CA LYS A 102 9.55 -12.91 -7.99
C LYS A 102 8.32 -12.32 -7.29
N PHE A 103 7.70 -13.09 -6.41
CA PHE A 103 6.56 -12.62 -5.62
C PHE A 103 6.96 -11.51 -4.64
N ALA A 104 8.10 -11.64 -3.95
CA ALA A 104 8.60 -10.63 -3.01
C ALA A 104 8.88 -9.28 -3.69
N VAL A 105 9.53 -9.30 -4.87
CA VAL A 105 9.80 -8.08 -5.63
C VAL A 105 8.52 -7.46 -6.16
N PHE A 106 7.60 -8.26 -6.71
CA PHE A 106 6.33 -7.77 -7.24
C PHE A 106 5.46 -7.14 -6.15
N SER A 107 5.30 -7.82 -5.01
CA SER A 107 4.56 -7.30 -3.85
C SER A 107 5.20 -6.03 -3.29
N GLY A 108 6.53 -5.97 -3.19
CA GLY A 108 7.24 -4.76 -2.78
C GLY A 108 6.97 -3.58 -3.72
N CYS A 109 7.06 -3.78 -5.04
CA CYS A 109 6.73 -2.75 -6.02
C CYS A 109 5.27 -2.28 -5.92
N LEU A 110 4.32 -3.19 -5.70
CA LEU A 110 2.91 -2.84 -5.51
C LEU A 110 2.69 -1.99 -4.26
N VAL A 111 3.31 -2.34 -3.13
CA VAL A 111 3.20 -1.55 -1.88
C VAL A 111 3.78 -0.16 -2.07
N PHE A 112 4.98 -0.05 -2.63
CA PHE A 112 5.59 1.26 -2.89
C PHE A 112 4.77 2.08 -3.87
N GLY A 113 4.29 1.48 -4.96
CA GLY A 113 3.47 2.17 -5.94
C GLY A 113 2.16 2.69 -5.35
N THR A 114 1.42 1.84 -4.64
CA THR A 114 0.15 2.22 -4.00
C THR A 114 0.35 3.28 -2.92
N TRP A 115 1.40 3.18 -2.11
CA TRP A 115 1.71 4.21 -1.11
C TRP A 115 2.02 5.58 -1.74
N HIS A 116 2.80 5.62 -2.82
CA HIS A 116 3.07 6.87 -3.53
C HIS A 116 1.80 7.46 -4.14
N MET A 117 0.91 6.62 -4.68
CA MET A 117 -0.39 7.06 -5.18
C MET A 117 -1.23 7.69 -4.07
N SER A 118 -1.30 7.07 -2.88
CA SER A 118 -2.00 7.63 -1.72
C SER A 118 -1.45 9.00 -1.32
N CYS A 119 -0.12 9.15 -1.25
CA CYS A 119 0.52 10.44 -0.97
C CYS A 119 0.13 11.52 -1.99
N PHE A 120 0.08 11.17 -3.28
CA PHE A 120 -0.35 12.09 -4.33
C PHE A 120 -1.82 12.51 -4.16
N TYR A 121 -2.71 11.58 -3.81
CA TYR A 121 -4.11 11.92 -3.53
C TYR A 121 -4.27 12.83 -2.31
N VAL A 122 -3.47 12.67 -1.26
CA VAL A 122 -3.47 13.58 -0.10
C VAL A 122 -3.05 14.99 -0.52
N LEU A 123 -2.06 15.13 -1.41
CA LEU A 123 -1.66 16.44 -1.93
C LEU A 123 -2.78 17.11 -2.75
N ILE A 124 -3.46 16.35 -3.61
CA ILE A 124 -4.62 16.84 -4.37
C ILE A 124 -5.74 17.28 -3.41
N LEU A 125 -6.00 16.50 -2.37
CA LEU A 125 -7.02 16.81 -1.36
C LEU A 125 -6.68 18.11 -0.62
N ALA A 126 -5.44 18.28 -0.19
CA ALA A 126 -4.97 19.49 0.48
C ALA A 126 -5.08 20.72 -0.43
N PHE A 127 -4.75 20.57 -1.73
CA PHE A 127 -4.93 21.62 -2.72
C PHE A 127 -6.41 21.99 -2.90
N ASN A 128 -7.29 20.99 -3.05
CA ASN A 128 -8.73 21.21 -3.19
C ASN A 128 -9.30 22.01 -2.01
N ARG A 129 -8.92 21.66 -0.78
CA ARG A 129 -9.33 22.39 0.42
C ARG A 129 -8.76 23.80 0.50
N SER A 130 -7.53 23.99 0.04
CA SER A 130 -6.91 25.33 -0.03
C SER A 130 -7.67 26.23 -1.02
N CYS A 131 -8.08 25.69 -2.17
CA CYS A 131 -8.87 26.43 -3.15
C CYS A 131 -10.27 26.80 -2.65
N GLU A 132 -10.96 25.89 -1.95
CA GLU A 132 -12.27 26.17 -1.33
C GLU A 132 -12.18 27.33 -0.31
N LEU A 133 -11.10 27.40 0.47
CA LEU A 133 -10.88 28.47 1.46
C LEU A 133 -10.56 29.83 0.82
N VAL A 134 -9.81 29.83 -0.28
CA VAL A 134 -9.41 31.07 -0.97
C VAL A 134 -10.55 31.60 -1.86
N VAL A 135 -11.33 30.71 -2.48
CA VAL A 135 -12.43 31.07 -3.38
C VAL A 135 -13.70 30.30 -2.99
N PRO A 136 -14.54 30.84 -2.09
CA PRO A 136 -15.71 30.13 -1.56
C PRO A 136 -16.85 29.89 -2.58
N LYS A 137 -16.69 30.30 -3.84
CA LYS A 137 -17.68 30.14 -4.92
C LYS A 137 -17.54 28.85 -5.74
N PHE A 138 -16.57 28.00 -5.46
CA PHE A 138 -16.30 26.75 -6.20
C PHE A 138 -16.84 25.47 -5.53
N GLY A 139 -17.49 25.58 -4.37
CA GLY A 139 -17.99 24.45 -3.58
C GLY A 139 -19.39 23.99 -3.92
#